data_AF-A0A9E4NH90-F1
#
_entry.id   AF-A0A9E4NH90-F1
#
_cell.length_a   1.000
_cell.length_b   1.000
_cell.length_c   1.000
_cell.angle_alpha   90.00
_cell.angle_beta   90.00
_cell.angle_gamma   90.00
#
_symmetry.space_group_name_H-M   'P 1'
#
loop_
_entity.id
_entity.type
_entity.pdbx_description
1 polymer ?
#
loop_
_entity_poly.entity_id
_entity_poly.type
_entity_poly.pdbx_seq_one_letter_code
_entity_poly.pdbx_strand_id
1 'polypeptide(L)'
;MPEPEFEAIPSNYYRAGLAFGSDPMVQGLGLMVGTFGLTQPLSASGRSSLNSLDNAAPAASGIHPEYWASVSGEVNQHSLMRALRQSNTPEAQATAKLIKRGNVNLRLEPTDIYGQGAAGRQPYGTNDVILSLDKINDPASAAGFAAHETQHFLQKLTPTEYWNNALKYESEAYRWQRRVDQDFPLRDDFEVEQFLKDNPLYPMIE
;
A
#
# COMPACT_ATOMS: atom_id res chain seq x y z
N MET A 1 17.38 22.58 45.32
CA MET A 1 17.49 22.76 43.86
C MET A 1 16.18 22.23 43.29
N PRO A 2 15.39 23.02 42.55
CA PRO A 2 14.19 22.49 41.91
C PRO A 2 14.59 21.56 40.76
N GLU A 3 13.95 20.40 40.67
CA GLU A 3 14.11 19.46 39.56
C GLU A 3 13.57 20.08 38.27
N PRO A 4 14.17 19.79 37.10
CA PRO A 4 13.62 20.25 35.83
C PRO A 4 12.29 19.54 35.56
N GLU A 5 11.24 20.34 35.39
CA GLU A 5 9.93 19.88 34.90
C GLU A 5 10.13 19.25 33.52
N PHE A 6 9.93 17.93 33.44
CA PHE A 6 9.81 17.22 32.16
C PHE A 6 8.49 17.66 31.52
N GLU A 7 8.58 18.54 30.52
CA GLU A 7 7.48 18.82 29.61
C GLU A 7 6.96 17.50 29.04
N ALA A 8 5.68 17.23 29.25
CA ALA A 8 5.02 16.04 28.76
C ALA A 8 5.08 16.02 27.23
N ILE A 9 5.88 15.11 26.68
CA ILE A 9 5.93 14.79 25.26
C ILE A 9 4.50 14.41 24.82
N PRO A 10 3.82 15.19 23.95
CA PRO A 10 2.43 14.92 23.60
C PRO A 10 2.27 13.53 22.97
N SER A 11 1.32 12.75 23.44
CA SER A 11 1.20 11.30 23.21
C SER A 11 0.82 10.85 21.79
N ASN A 12 0.90 11.72 20.78
CA ASN A 12 0.35 11.48 19.44
C ASN A 12 1.38 11.69 18.32
N TYR A 13 2.64 11.28 18.53
CA TYR A 13 3.62 11.26 17.45
C TYR A 13 3.34 10.04 16.57
N TYR A 14 2.94 10.27 15.32
CA TYR A 14 2.78 9.23 14.31
C TYR A 14 3.77 9.51 13.19
N ARG A 15 4.43 8.46 12.68
CA ARG A 15 5.22 8.57 11.44
C ARG A 15 4.31 8.58 10.24
N ALA A 16 4.68 9.31 9.20
CA ALA A 16 3.91 9.44 7.98
C ALA A 16 4.77 8.98 6.80
N GLY A 17 4.30 8.02 6.02
CA GLY A 17 4.68 7.82 4.62
C GLY A 17 3.60 8.46 3.73
N LEU A 18 3.97 9.27 2.74
CA LEU A 18 3.02 10.02 1.91
C LEU A 18 2.76 9.34 0.54
N ALA A 19 1.50 9.23 0.12
CA ALA A 19 1.13 8.91 -1.25
C ALA A 19 0.73 10.13 -2.07
N PHE A 20 1.13 10.07 -3.34
CA PHE A 20 0.76 11.03 -4.38
C PHE A 20 -0.64 10.68 -4.87
N GLY A 21 -1.65 11.40 -4.36
CA GLY A 21 -2.97 11.45 -4.96
C GLY A 21 -2.91 12.32 -6.21
N SER A 22 -3.27 11.75 -7.36
CA SER A 22 -3.53 12.53 -8.57
C SER A 22 -4.81 13.34 -8.37
N ASP A 23 -4.75 14.65 -8.63
CA ASP A 23 -5.91 15.54 -8.66
C ASP A 23 -7.03 14.97 -9.56
N PRO A 24 -8.27 14.74 -9.07
CA PRO A 24 -9.41 14.51 -9.93
C PRO A 24 -10.14 15.83 -10.17
N MET A 25 -9.56 16.70 -11.00
CA MET A 25 -10.31 17.80 -11.63
C MET A 25 -10.49 17.51 -13.12
N VAL A 26 -11.26 16.47 -13.45
CA VAL A 26 -11.94 16.37 -14.74
C VAL A 26 -13.39 15.93 -14.51
N GLN A 27 -14.27 16.94 -14.58
CA GLN A 27 -15.70 16.79 -14.77
C GLN A 27 -15.99 16.00 -16.05
N GLY A 28 -16.83 14.97 -15.96
CA GLY A 28 -17.28 14.22 -17.13
C GLY A 28 -18.51 13.38 -16.81
N LEU A 29 -19.68 13.92 -17.13
CA LEU A 29 -20.97 13.24 -17.07
C LEU A 29 -20.94 11.86 -17.75
N GLY A 30 -21.66 10.89 -17.16
CA GLY A 30 -21.94 9.63 -17.83
C GLY A 30 -22.83 8.70 -17.02
N LEU A 31 -24.13 9.01 -16.94
CA LEU A 31 -25.18 8.04 -16.63
C LEU A 31 -25.08 6.85 -17.61
N MET A 32 -25.06 5.61 -17.11
CA MET A 32 -25.71 4.49 -17.81
C MET A 32 -26.28 3.47 -16.81
N VAL A 33 -27.61 3.44 -16.77
CA VAL A 33 -28.44 2.39 -16.16
C VAL A 33 -28.52 1.23 -17.15
N GLY A 34 -28.14 0.03 -16.71
CA GLY A 34 -28.22 -1.20 -17.52
C GLY A 34 -29.10 -2.25 -16.82
N THR A 35 -30.22 -2.55 -17.46
CA THR A 35 -31.31 -3.43 -17.04
C THR A 35 -30.96 -4.91 -17.07
N PHE A 36 -31.38 -5.66 -16.04
CA PHE A 36 -31.31 -7.13 -15.99
C PHE A 36 -32.32 -7.76 -16.96
N GLY A 37 -31.83 -8.45 -17.99
CA GLY A 37 -32.62 -9.28 -18.89
C GLY A 37 -32.48 -10.76 -18.56
N LEU A 38 -33.52 -11.35 -17.98
CA LEU A 38 -33.72 -12.79 -17.82
C LEU A 38 -34.14 -13.43 -19.16
N THR A 39 -33.37 -14.41 -19.65
CA THR A 39 -33.89 -15.47 -20.55
C THR A 39 -32.98 -16.70 -20.53
N GLN A 40 -33.49 -17.82 -20.00
CA GLN A 40 -33.05 -19.18 -20.35
C GLN A 40 -33.67 -19.60 -21.69
N PRO A 41 -33.10 -20.62 -22.37
CA PRO A 41 -33.80 -21.90 -22.38
C PRO A 41 -32.90 -23.15 -22.26
N LEU A 42 -33.56 -24.25 -21.87
CA LEU A 42 -33.08 -25.61 -21.65
C LEU A 42 -32.98 -26.47 -22.94
N SER A 43 -32.29 -27.61 -22.80
CA SER A 43 -32.31 -28.87 -23.60
C SER A 43 -31.32 -28.99 -24.77
N ALA A 44 -30.75 -30.15 -25.12
CA ALA A 44 -30.59 -31.47 -24.51
C ALA A 44 -29.53 -32.29 -25.31
N SER A 45 -28.92 -33.25 -24.63
CA SER A 45 -28.14 -34.44 -25.05
C SER A 45 -27.76 -34.72 -26.52
N GLY A 46 -26.48 -35.01 -26.73
CA GLY A 46 -25.96 -35.81 -27.85
C GLY A 46 -24.52 -36.30 -27.60
N ARG A 47 -24.30 -37.62 -27.60
CA ARG A 47 -23.01 -38.28 -27.34
C ARG A 47 -22.18 -38.50 -28.63
N SER A 48 -20.88 -38.22 -28.51
CA SER A 48 -19.70 -38.88 -29.10
C SER A 48 -19.46 -38.90 -30.62
N SER A 49 -18.43 -38.18 -31.09
CA SER A 49 -17.36 -38.74 -31.95
C SER A 49 -16.13 -37.80 -31.97
N LEU A 50 -14.96 -38.40 -32.10
CA LEU A 50 -13.61 -37.84 -31.99
C LEU A 50 -13.11 -37.12 -33.25
N ASN A 51 -12.14 -36.24 -33.01
CA ASN A 51 -11.12 -35.65 -33.91
C ASN A 51 -11.55 -34.55 -34.90
N SER A 52 -11.19 -33.31 -34.58
CA SER A 52 -10.03 -32.64 -35.21
C SER A 52 -9.99 -31.15 -34.82
N LEU A 53 -8.88 -30.75 -34.19
CA LEU A 53 -8.21 -29.45 -34.27
C LEU A 53 -9.04 -28.24 -34.75
N ASP A 54 -9.55 -27.46 -33.80
CA ASP A 54 -9.40 -25.99 -33.71
C ASP A 54 -10.32 -25.47 -32.60
N ASN A 55 -9.85 -24.45 -31.87
CA ASN A 55 -10.48 -23.75 -30.74
C ASN A 55 -10.19 -24.31 -29.34
N ALA A 56 -9.22 -23.70 -28.66
CA ALA A 56 -9.13 -23.74 -27.20
C ALA A 56 -9.58 -22.41 -26.59
N ALA A 57 -10.89 -22.20 -26.55
CA ALA A 57 -11.62 -21.44 -25.52
C ALA A 57 -13.11 -21.82 -25.65
N PRO A 58 -13.85 -22.07 -24.54
CA PRO A 58 -13.73 -21.34 -23.28
C PRO A 58 -13.67 -22.27 -22.05
N ALA A 59 -12.56 -22.26 -21.31
CA ALA A 59 -12.53 -22.80 -19.96
C ALA A 59 -13.10 -21.75 -18.97
N ALA A 60 -14.36 -21.36 -19.17
CA ALA A 60 -15.11 -20.53 -18.23
C ALA A 60 -15.93 -21.44 -17.29
N SER A 61 -15.23 -22.23 -16.48
CA SER A 61 -15.85 -22.95 -15.37
C SER A 61 -14.76 -23.26 -14.33
N GLY A 62 -14.69 -22.41 -13.30
CA GLY A 62 -13.75 -22.58 -12.17
C GLY A 62 -12.77 -21.43 -11.93
N ILE A 63 -13.06 -20.20 -12.38
CA ILE A 63 -12.25 -19.05 -11.96
C ILE A 63 -12.57 -18.78 -10.48
N HIS A 64 -11.67 -19.22 -9.59
CA HIS A 64 -11.77 -19.01 -8.15
C HIS A 64 -11.92 -17.50 -7.86
N PRO A 65 -12.71 -17.06 -6.87
CA PRO A 65 -12.79 -15.64 -6.50
C PRO A 65 -11.41 -15.01 -6.24
N GLU A 66 -10.46 -15.81 -5.76
CA GLU A 66 -9.06 -15.40 -5.60
C GLU A 66 -8.35 -15.06 -6.91
N TYR A 67 -8.74 -15.66 -8.05
CA TYR A 67 -8.17 -15.30 -9.34
C TYR A 67 -8.63 -13.91 -9.78
N TRP A 68 -9.91 -13.54 -9.60
CA TRP A 68 -10.34 -12.16 -9.89
C TRP A 68 -9.71 -11.15 -8.91
N ALA A 69 -9.55 -11.51 -7.64
CA ALA A 69 -8.72 -10.74 -6.71
C ALA A 69 -7.23 -10.70 -7.13
N SER A 70 -6.75 -11.74 -7.85
CA SER A 70 -5.38 -11.86 -8.38
C SER A 70 -5.07 -10.91 -9.55
N VAL A 71 -6.10 -10.41 -10.24
CA VAL A 71 -5.99 -9.49 -11.39
C VAL A 71 -6.64 -8.13 -11.11
N SER A 72 -7.33 -7.99 -9.99
CA SER A 72 -7.95 -6.73 -9.54
C SER A 72 -6.89 -5.66 -9.24
N GLY A 73 -7.15 -4.43 -9.70
CA GLY A 73 -6.44 -3.21 -9.30
C GLY A 73 -6.90 -2.66 -7.95
N GLU A 74 -7.87 -3.29 -7.30
CA GLU A 74 -8.30 -2.93 -5.95
C GLU A 74 -7.20 -3.21 -4.93
N VAL A 75 -6.99 -2.26 -4.02
CA VAL A 75 -6.04 -2.40 -2.92
C VAL A 75 -6.72 -3.13 -1.76
N ASN A 76 -6.29 -4.37 -1.53
CA ASN A 76 -6.66 -5.18 -0.37
C ASN A 76 -5.45 -6.01 0.08
N GLN A 77 -5.58 -6.72 1.20
CA GLN A 77 -4.45 -7.47 1.76
C GLN A 77 -3.91 -8.52 0.78
N HIS A 78 -4.77 -9.15 -0.03
CA HIS A 78 -4.34 -10.15 -1.00
C HIS A 78 -3.57 -9.51 -2.17
N SER A 79 -4.08 -8.42 -2.74
CA SER A 79 -3.42 -7.74 -3.87
C SER A 79 -2.11 -7.08 -3.45
N LEU A 80 -2.04 -6.48 -2.27
CA LEU A 80 -0.81 -5.95 -1.70
C LEU A 80 0.23 -7.05 -1.46
N MET A 81 -0.16 -8.18 -0.85
CA MET A 81 0.76 -9.30 -0.62
C MET A 81 1.25 -9.94 -1.92
N ARG A 82 0.43 -9.92 -2.98
CA ARG A 82 0.83 -10.32 -4.32
C ARG A 82 1.86 -9.34 -4.90
N ALA A 83 1.58 -8.04 -4.85
CA ALA A 83 2.47 -7.00 -5.34
C ALA A 83 3.85 -7.03 -4.65
N LEU A 84 3.90 -7.20 -3.32
CA LEU A 84 5.15 -7.41 -2.59
C LEU A 84 5.95 -8.61 -3.11
N ARG A 85 5.29 -9.73 -3.41
CA ARG A 85 5.97 -10.93 -3.95
C ARG A 85 6.44 -10.71 -5.40
N GLN A 86 5.66 -10.00 -6.21
CA GLN A 86 5.96 -9.72 -7.60
C GLN A 86 7.09 -8.70 -7.79
N SER A 87 7.22 -7.74 -6.88
CA SER A 87 8.34 -6.78 -6.86
C SER A 87 9.71 -7.48 -6.82
N ASN A 88 9.79 -8.66 -6.19
CA ASN A 88 10.97 -9.51 -6.15
C ASN A 88 12.25 -8.82 -5.62
N THR A 89 12.09 -7.85 -4.72
CA THR A 89 13.19 -7.19 -4.02
C THR A 89 13.36 -7.72 -2.59
N PRO A 90 14.57 -7.64 -2.00
CA PRO A 90 14.80 -8.03 -0.61
C PRO A 90 13.85 -7.32 0.38
N GLU A 91 13.57 -6.04 0.16
CA GLU A 91 12.68 -5.21 0.99
C GLU A 91 11.24 -5.70 0.94
N ALA A 92 10.74 -6.01 -0.27
CA ALA A 92 9.39 -6.53 -0.46
C ALA A 92 9.25 -7.95 0.14
N GLN A 93 10.26 -8.79 -0.03
CA GLN A 93 10.30 -10.14 0.56
C GLN A 93 10.35 -10.10 2.09
N ALA A 94 11.15 -9.20 2.67
CA ALA A 94 11.21 -8.98 4.10
C ALA A 94 9.85 -8.52 4.65
N THR A 95 9.24 -7.52 4.01
CA THR A 95 7.92 -6.98 4.36
C THR A 95 6.84 -8.06 4.30
N ALA A 96 6.74 -8.79 3.18
CA ALA A 96 5.77 -9.87 3.04
C ALA A 96 5.97 -10.97 4.09
N LYS A 97 7.22 -11.29 4.45
CA LYS A 97 7.53 -12.29 5.45
C LYS A 97 7.14 -11.85 6.86
N LEU A 98 7.36 -10.59 7.21
CA LEU A 98 6.98 -10.03 8.51
C LEU A 98 5.45 -9.98 8.67
N ILE A 99 4.73 -9.55 7.63
CA ILE A 99 3.26 -9.55 7.62
C ILE A 99 2.72 -10.98 7.73
N LYS A 100 3.21 -11.90 6.89
CA LYS A 100 2.76 -13.30 6.88
C LYS A 100 2.96 -14.00 8.24
N ARG A 101 3.97 -13.61 9.01
CA ARG A 101 4.29 -14.19 10.32
C ARG A 101 3.60 -13.49 11.48
N GLY A 102 2.84 -12.42 11.24
CA GLY A 102 2.22 -11.61 12.29
C GLY A 102 3.23 -10.77 13.08
N ASN A 103 4.48 -10.63 12.61
CA ASN A 103 5.47 -9.73 13.21
C ASN A 103 5.15 -8.26 12.90
N VAL A 104 4.52 -8.00 11.77
CA VAL A 104 3.91 -6.71 11.41
C VAL A 104 2.42 -6.94 11.20
N ASN A 105 1.60 -6.13 11.87
CA ASN A 105 0.15 -6.14 11.73
C ASN A 105 -0.27 -5.08 10.69
N LEU A 106 -0.51 -5.53 9.47
CA LEU A 106 -0.95 -4.65 8.38
C LEU A 106 -2.44 -4.36 8.52
N ARG A 107 -2.78 -3.08 8.61
CA ARG A 107 -4.15 -2.56 8.64
C ARG A 107 -4.39 -1.68 7.42
N LEU A 108 -5.47 -1.95 6.72
CA LEU A 108 -5.91 -1.12 5.60
C LEU A 108 -7.15 -0.35 6.07
N GLU A 109 -6.99 0.94 6.26
CA GLU A 109 -8.05 1.84 6.71
C GLU A 109 -8.60 2.62 5.51
N PRO A 110 -9.93 2.86 5.43
CA PRO A 110 -10.50 3.60 4.32
C PRO A 110 -9.90 5.00 4.14
N THR A 111 -9.52 5.66 5.24
CA THR A 111 -8.98 7.02 5.27
C THR A 111 -7.88 7.16 6.32
N ASP A 112 -7.12 8.27 6.27
CA ASP A 112 -6.15 8.61 7.33
C ASP A 112 -6.84 8.98 8.64
N ILE A 113 -6.90 8.01 9.55
CA ILE A 113 -7.54 8.13 10.86
C ILE A 113 -6.88 9.19 11.78
N TYR A 114 -5.71 9.71 11.41
CA TYR A 114 -5.00 10.75 12.16
C TYR A 114 -5.09 12.13 11.50
N GLY A 115 -5.75 12.25 10.33
CA GLY A 115 -6.13 13.52 9.71
C GLY A 115 -4.97 14.40 9.25
N GLN A 116 -3.78 13.83 9.08
CA GLN A 116 -2.54 14.59 8.87
C GLN A 116 -2.06 14.55 7.42
N GLY A 117 -2.61 13.68 6.56
CA GLY A 117 -2.25 13.63 5.15
C GLY A 117 -1.36 12.44 4.77
N ALA A 118 -0.99 11.56 5.68
CA ALA A 118 -0.17 10.37 5.37
C ALA A 118 -0.97 9.23 4.71
N ALA A 119 -0.32 8.49 3.81
CA ALA A 119 -0.86 7.27 3.21
C ALA A 119 -0.40 5.99 3.92
N GLY A 120 0.74 6.03 4.60
CA GLY A 120 1.24 4.98 5.47
C GLY A 120 1.62 5.55 6.82
N ARG A 121 1.49 4.73 7.87
CA ARG A 121 1.99 5.05 9.21
C ARG A 121 2.42 3.81 9.97
N GLN A 122 3.51 3.94 10.70
CA GLN A 122 3.97 3.01 11.72
C GLN A 122 3.98 3.72 13.08
N PRO A 123 2.97 3.51 13.96
CA PRO A 123 2.94 4.13 15.28
C PRO A 123 4.10 3.62 16.18
N TYR A 124 4.77 4.53 16.88
CA TYR A 124 5.92 4.22 17.72
C TYR A 124 5.62 3.11 18.74
N GLY A 125 6.57 2.19 18.91
CA GLY A 125 6.48 1.11 19.89
C GLY A 125 5.43 0.03 19.57
N THR A 126 4.73 0.15 18.44
CA THR A 126 3.77 -0.86 17.96
C THR A 126 4.40 -1.71 16.86
N ASN A 127 3.73 -2.80 16.50
CA ASN A 127 4.00 -3.54 15.27
C ASN A 127 2.94 -3.28 14.19
N ASP A 128 2.12 -2.24 14.36
CA ASP A 128 1.10 -1.88 13.39
C ASP A 128 1.72 -1.12 12.21
N VAL A 129 1.31 -1.49 11.01
CA VAL A 129 1.50 -0.72 9.78
C VAL A 129 0.12 -0.40 9.24
N ILE A 130 -0.22 0.89 9.21
CA ILE A 130 -1.55 1.38 8.85
C ILE A 130 -1.45 2.08 7.51
N LEU A 131 -2.21 1.62 6.51
CA LEU A 131 -2.29 2.26 5.20
C LEU A 131 -3.67 2.89 5.00
N SER A 132 -3.69 4.11 4.47
CA SER A 132 -4.90 4.88 4.17
C SER A 132 -5.26 4.71 2.69
N LEU A 133 -6.33 3.98 2.41
CA LEU A 133 -6.70 3.55 1.06
C LEU A 133 -7.15 4.70 0.16
N ASP A 134 -7.70 5.78 0.73
CA ASP A 134 -8.07 7.01 0.02
C ASP A 134 -6.90 7.72 -0.68
N LYS A 135 -5.66 7.36 -0.34
CA LYS A 135 -4.44 7.97 -0.89
C LYS A 135 -3.63 7.02 -1.77
N ILE A 136 -3.99 5.75 -1.81
CA ILE A 136 -3.22 4.72 -2.50
C ILE A 136 -3.98 4.29 -3.75
N ASN A 137 -3.37 4.51 -4.91
CA ASN A 137 -4.04 4.35 -6.19
C ASN A 137 -4.09 2.89 -6.68
N ASP A 138 -3.13 2.07 -6.29
CA ASP A 138 -2.96 0.73 -6.84
C ASP A 138 -2.15 -0.20 -5.90
N PRO A 139 -2.16 -1.52 -6.14
CA PRO A 139 -1.49 -2.49 -5.26
C PRO A 139 0.04 -2.38 -5.22
N ALA A 140 0.70 -1.90 -6.28
CA ALA A 140 2.16 -1.72 -6.29
C ALA A 140 2.54 -0.56 -5.39
N SER A 141 1.82 0.57 -5.49
CA SER A 141 1.97 1.69 -4.57
C SER A 141 1.69 1.27 -3.12
N ALA A 142 0.64 0.50 -2.88
CA ALA A 142 0.32 -0.04 -1.56
C ALA A 142 1.45 -0.90 -0.97
N ALA A 143 2.08 -1.73 -1.80
CA ALA A 143 3.24 -2.53 -1.42
C ALA A 143 4.45 -1.65 -1.09
N GLY A 144 4.67 -0.57 -1.87
CA GLY A 144 5.66 0.46 -1.60
C GLY A 144 5.49 1.10 -0.23
N PHE A 145 4.28 1.56 0.09
CA PHE A 145 3.96 2.11 1.42
C PHE A 145 4.12 1.08 2.54
N ALA A 146 3.65 -0.15 2.35
CA ALA A 146 3.85 -1.19 3.35
C ALA A 146 5.35 -1.42 3.65
N ALA A 147 6.20 -1.39 2.62
CA ALA A 147 7.64 -1.55 2.77
C ALA A 147 8.28 -0.34 3.48
N HIS A 148 7.86 0.87 3.14
CA HIS A 148 8.25 2.11 3.83
C HIS A 148 7.99 2.01 5.34
N GLU A 149 6.75 1.73 5.72
CA GLU A 149 6.36 1.66 7.13
C GLU A 149 7.01 0.48 7.86
N THR A 150 7.21 -0.64 7.17
CA THR A 150 7.93 -1.79 7.73
C THR A 150 9.39 -1.45 8.03
N GLN A 151 10.02 -0.59 7.24
CA GLN A 151 11.37 -0.12 7.53
C GLN A 151 11.42 0.64 8.85
N HIS A 152 10.45 1.50 9.14
CA HIS A 152 10.35 2.16 10.44
C HIS A 152 10.16 1.19 11.61
N PHE A 153 9.35 0.14 11.42
CA PHE A 153 9.21 -0.93 12.40
C PHE A 153 10.56 -1.61 12.69
N LEU A 154 11.34 -1.91 11.64
CA LEU A 154 12.65 -2.56 11.77
C LEU A 154 13.71 -1.66 12.41
N GLN A 155 13.63 -0.35 12.18
CA GLN A 155 14.52 0.63 12.80
C GLN A 155 14.27 0.79 14.31
N LYS A 156 13.12 0.33 14.84
CA LYS A 156 12.76 0.33 16.29
C LYS A 156 12.90 1.68 16.98
N LEU A 157 12.71 2.74 16.23
CA LEU A 157 13.02 4.09 16.65
C LEU A 157 12.02 4.60 17.68
N THR A 158 12.53 5.34 18.66
CA THR A 158 11.77 6.19 19.58
C THR A 158 11.49 7.57 18.98
N PRO A 159 10.53 8.36 19.52
CA PRO A 159 10.26 9.72 19.06
C PRO A 159 11.51 10.61 19.10
N THR A 160 12.31 10.51 20.16
CA THR A 160 13.54 11.28 20.33
C THR A 160 14.60 10.93 19.28
N GLU A 161 14.80 9.64 19.01
CA GLU A 161 15.77 9.21 17.98
C GLU A 161 15.37 9.70 16.60
N TYR A 162 14.07 9.60 16.29
CA TYR A 162 13.52 10.10 15.03
C TYR A 162 13.70 11.60 14.90
N TRP A 163 13.29 12.37 15.90
CA TRP A 163 13.40 13.83 15.87
C TRP A 163 14.82 14.29 15.54
N ASN A 164 15.82 13.67 16.15
CA ASN A 164 17.22 14.05 15.96
C ASN A 164 17.81 13.61 14.61
N ASN A 165 17.17 12.69 13.87
CA ASN A 165 17.73 12.10 12.65
C ASN A 165 16.64 11.79 11.60
N ALA A 166 15.56 12.57 11.55
CA ALA A 166 14.37 12.25 10.75
C ALA A 166 14.74 12.06 9.27
N LEU A 167 15.55 12.97 8.72
CA LEU A 167 16.04 12.89 7.34
C LEU A 167 16.71 11.55 7.02
N LYS A 168 17.57 11.04 7.92
CA LYS A 168 18.25 9.76 7.73
C LYS A 168 17.24 8.61 7.66
N TYR A 169 16.30 8.55 8.60
CA TYR A 169 15.38 7.43 8.73
C TYR A 169 14.31 7.41 7.65
N GLU A 170 13.78 8.58 7.30
CA GLU A 170 12.84 8.76 6.19
C GLU A 170 13.50 8.48 4.84
N SER A 171 14.72 8.98 4.61
CA SER A 171 15.44 8.70 3.37
C SER A 171 15.66 7.19 3.17
N GLU A 172 15.94 6.45 4.23
CA GLU A 172 16.06 4.99 4.17
C GLU A 172 14.71 4.31 3.89
N ALA A 173 13.62 4.77 4.50
CA ALA A 173 12.28 4.25 4.25
C ALA A 173 11.81 4.53 2.81
N TYR A 174 12.08 5.71 2.25
CA TYR A 174 11.82 6.01 0.84
C TYR A 174 12.70 5.22 -0.13
N ARG A 175 13.91 4.81 0.26
CA ARG A 175 14.71 3.85 -0.52
C ARG A 175 14.03 2.48 -0.58
N TRP A 176 13.46 2.02 0.54
CA TRP A 176 12.66 0.78 0.55
C TRP A 176 11.46 0.90 -0.36
N GLN A 177 10.70 1.99 -0.23
CA GLN A 177 9.53 2.25 -1.06
C GLN A 177 9.85 2.19 -2.56
N ARG A 178 10.86 2.91 -3.02
CA ARG A 178 11.28 2.94 -4.44
C ARG A 178 11.75 1.60 -4.99
N ARG A 179 12.36 0.78 -4.14
CA ARG A 179 12.75 -0.59 -4.54
C ARG A 179 11.51 -1.46 -4.73
N VAL A 180 10.47 -1.24 -3.93
CA VAL A 180 9.25 -2.05 -4.02
C VAL A 180 8.32 -1.56 -5.14
N ASP A 181 8.06 -0.25 -5.16
CA ASP A 181 7.25 0.47 -6.12
C ASP A 181 8.16 1.18 -7.14
N GLN A 182 8.39 0.53 -8.29
CA GLN A 182 9.29 1.01 -9.34
C GLN A 182 8.72 2.23 -10.10
N ASP A 183 7.41 2.43 -10.02
CA ASP A 183 6.72 3.57 -10.62
C ASP A 183 6.64 4.77 -9.68
N PHE A 184 7.23 4.66 -8.47
CA PHE A 184 7.28 5.74 -7.50
C PHE A 184 7.91 7.01 -8.11
N PRO A 185 7.28 8.19 -7.92
CA PRO A 185 7.65 9.39 -8.67
C PRO A 185 8.97 10.01 -8.24
N LEU A 186 9.38 9.88 -6.97
CA LEU A 186 10.70 10.35 -6.53
C LEU A 186 11.74 9.32 -6.97
N ARG A 187 12.68 9.71 -7.83
CA ARG A 187 13.59 8.80 -8.52
C ARG A 187 14.87 8.55 -7.75
N ASP A 188 15.45 9.58 -7.17
CA ASP A 188 16.74 9.50 -6.47
C ASP A 188 16.68 10.04 -5.03
N ASP A 189 17.79 9.89 -4.30
CA ASP A 189 17.88 10.36 -2.91
C ASP A 189 17.79 11.88 -2.79
N PHE A 190 18.20 12.63 -3.83
CA PHE A 190 18.14 14.08 -3.83
C PHE A 190 16.70 14.56 -3.94
N GLU A 191 15.90 13.96 -4.83
CA GLU A 191 14.46 14.25 -4.93
C GLU A 191 13.72 13.90 -3.64
N VAL A 192 14.08 12.79 -2.99
CA VAL A 192 13.53 12.41 -1.67
C VAL A 192 13.90 13.43 -0.61
N GLU A 193 15.17 13.82 -0.50
CA GLU A 193 15.62 14.81 0.49
C GLU A 193 14.93 16.16 0.30
N GLN A 194 14.84 16.64 -0.94
CA GLN A 194 14.16 17.90 -1.25
C GLN A 194 12.67 17.83 -0.89
N PHE A 195 12.01 16.72 -1.27
CA PHE A 195 10.63 16.48 -0.90
C PHE A 195 10.43 16.48 0.63
N LEU A 196 11.32 15.84 1.39
CA LEU A 196 11.23 15.77 2.85
C LEU A 196 11.36 17.16 3.50
N LYS A 197 12.27 18.00 3.00
CA LYS A 197 12.48 19.37 3.49
C LYS A 197 11.30 20.30 3.20
N ASP A 198 10.68 20.14 2.04
CA ASP A 198 9.60 21.02 1.60
C ASP A 198 8.21 20.60 2.13
N ASN A 199 8.09 19.42 2.75
CA ASN A 199 6.81 18.84 3.09
C ASN A 199 6.39 19.12 4.55
N PRO A 200 5.20 19.70 4.79
CA PRO A 200 4.72 20.06 6.13
C PRO A 200 4.49 18.87 7.07
N LEU A 201 4.48 17.63 6.57
CA LEU A 201 4.48 16.42 7.40
C LEU A 201 5.78 16.21 8.17
N TYR A 202 6.88 16.80 7.70
CA TYR A 202 8.20 16.65 8.31
C TYR A 202 8.78 18.02 8.73
N PRO A 203 8.07 18.76 9.60
CA PRO A 203 8.47 20.13 9.98
C PRO A 203 9.79 20.20 10.74
N MET A 204 10.34 19.05 11.15
CA MET A 204 11.61 18.93 11.86
C MET A 204 12.83 18.70 10.94
N ILE A 205 12.60 18.51 9.63
CA ILE A 205 13.67 18.31 8.66
C ILE A 205 14.01 19.68 8.04
N GLU A 206 15.23 20.17 8.32
CA GLU A 206 15.81 21.40 7.77
C GLU A 206 16.74 21.13 6.58
#